data_AF-A0A3N4DQI8-F1
#
_entry.id   AF-A0A3N4DQI8-F1
#
_cell.length_a   1.000
_cell.length_b   1.000
_cell.length_c   1.000
_cell.angle_alpha   90.00
_cell.angle_beta   90.00
_cell.angle_gamma   90.00
#
_symmetry.space_group_name_H-M   'P 1'
#
loop_
_entity.id
_entity.type
_entity.pdbx_description
1 polymer ?
#
loop_
_entity_poly.entity_id
_entity_poly.type
_entity_poly.pdbx_seq_one_letter_code
_entity_poly.pdbx_strand_id
1 'polypeptide(L)'
;MHLKDAKWGRIFKTPDFASWAKDENLDDSALLTAIKEIEGGLIDAKLGGNVIKKRVARTGQGKSGGFRTIIAFKVDDKNLVGSV
;
A
#
# COMPACT_ATOMS: atom_id res chain seq x y z
N MET A 1 14.54 -1.83 -3.79
CA MET A 1 14.04 -0.89 -4.81
C MET A 1 13.35 0.25 -4.08
N HIS A 2 13.89 1.47 -4.14
CA HIS A 2 13.31 2.63 -3.46
C HIS A 2 12.42 3.38 -4.45
N LEU A 3 11.13 3.51 -4.13
CA LEU A 3 10.16 4.25 -4.93
C LEU A 3 10.03 5.64 -4.30
N LYS A 4 10.65 6.65 -4.92
CA LYS A 4 10.46 8.07 -4.60
C LYS A 4 9.21 8.49 -5.34
N ASP A 5 8.18 9.02 -4.64
CA ASP A 5 6.98 9.74 -5.15
C ASP A 5 5.69 9.45 -4.35
N ALA A 6 5.76 8.65 -3.27
CA ALA A 6 4.69 8.59 -2.27
C ALA A 6 5.01 9.55 -1.12
N LYS A 7 3.99 10.27 -0.60
CA LYS A 7 4.13 11.09 0.61
C LYS A 7 4.39 10.21 1.84
N TRP A 8 4.07 8.92 1.72
CA TRP A 8 4.37 7.85 2.66
C TRP A 8 5.80 7.31 2.51
N GLY A 9 6.74 7.90 3.26
CA GLY A 9 8.00 7.30 3.71
C GLY A 9 8.69 6.30 2.76
N ARG A 10 9.19 5.20 3.31
CA ARG A 10 9.77 4.09 2.54
C ARG A 10 8.76 2.95 2.49
N ILE A 11 8.51 2.43 1.28
CA ILE A 11 7.64 1.28 1.05
C ILE A 11 8.50 0.03 0.92
N PHE A 12 8.08 -1.05 1.58
CA PHE A 12 8.77 -2.33 1.56
C PHE A 12 7.80 -3.44 1.18
N LYS A 13 8.34 -4.49 0.56
CA LYS A 13 7.65 -5.77 0.35
C LYS A 13 8.34 -6.83 1.21
N THR A 14 7.59 -7.76 1.78
CA THR A 14 8.21 -8.96 2.35
C THR A 14 8.74 -9.83 1.20
N PRO A 15 9.78 -10.65 1.43
CA PRO A 15 10.32 -11.54 0.39
C PRO A 15 9.24 -12.44 -0.24
N ASP A 16 8.39 -13.05 0.59
CA ASP A 16 7.30 -13.92 0.14
C ASP A 16 6.29 -13.16 -0.73
N PHE A 17 5.93 -11.94 -0.32
CA PHE A 17 5.02 -11.10 -1.10
C PHE A 17 5.67 -10.64 -2.42
N ALA A 18 6.97 -10.36 -2.41
CA ALA A 18 7.68 -9.97 -3.63
C ALA A 18 7.77 -11.12 -4.63
N SER A 19 8.01 -12.35 -4.18
CA SER A 19 7.98 -13.55 -5.04
C SER A 19 6.58 -13.76 -5.60
N TRP A 20 5.56 -13.78 -4.73
CA TRP A 20 4.17 -13.96 -5.14
C TRP A 20 3.71 -12.87 -6.13
N ALA A 21 4.04 -11.60 -5.88
CA ALA A 21 3.68 -10.50 -6.78
C ALA A 21 4.33 -10.66 -8.16
N LYS A 22 5.55 -11.21 -8.23
CA LYS A 22 6.23 -11.51 -9.48
C LYS A 22 5.51 -12.63 -10.23
N ASP A 23 5.14 -13.71 -9.53
CA ASP A 23 4.45 -14.86 -10.13
C ASP A 23 3.06 -14.49 -10.66
N GLU A 24 2.37 -13.58 -9.97
CA GLU A 24 1.05 -13.06 -10.35
C GLU A 24 1.11 -11.87 -11.32
N ASN A 25 2.30 -11.49 -11.79
CA ASN A 25 2.54 -10.35 -12.67
C ASN A 25 1.92 -9.03 -12.15
N LEU A 26 2.01 -8.81 -10.83
CA LEU A 26 1.51 -7.62 -10.15
C LEU A 26 2.57 -6.51 -10.15
N ASP A 27 2.33 -5.47 -10.95
CA ASP A 27 3.27 -4.37 -11.12
C ASP A 27 3.42 -3.50 -9.86
N ASP A 28 4.64 -3.00 -9.65
CA ASP A 28 4.95 -2.00 -8.63
C ASP A 28 4.12 -0.72 -8.78
N SER A 29 3.79 -0.35 -10.01
CA SER A 29 2.92 0.79 -10.32
C SER A 29 1.50 0.61 -9.76
N ALA A 30 0.97 -0.62 -9.78
CA ALA A 30 -0.34 -0.94 -9.21
C ALA A 30 -0.31 -0.85 -7.69
N LEU A 31 0.78 -1.31 -7.06
CA LEU A 31 0.99 -1.16 -5.61
C LEU A 31 1.13 0.30 -5.21
N LEU A 32 1.89 1.09 -5.96
CA LEU A 32 2.01 2.54 -5.71
C LEU A 32 0.69 3.27 -5.88
N THR A 33 -0.11 2.88 -6.87
CA THR A 33 -1.46 3.42 -7.06
C THR A 33 -2.33 3.11 -5.84
N ALA A 34 -2.26 1.88 -5.31
CA ALA A 34 -2.97 1.50 -4.10
C ALA A 34 -2.54 2.33 -2.88
N ILE A 35 -1.26 2.68 -2.76
CA ILE A 35 -0.77 3.60 -1.71
C ILE A 35 -1.35 5.00 -1.91
N LYS A 36 -1.30 5.56 -3.13
CA LYS A 36 -1.89 6.89 -3.42
C LYS A 36 -3.39 6.93 -3.13
N GLU A 37 -4.10 5.84 -3.41
CA GLU A 37 -5.51 5.71 -3.06
C GLU A 37 -5.74 5.75 -1.54
N ILE A 38 -4.92 5.03 -0.77
CA ILE A 38 -4.97 5.07 0.69
C ILE A 38 -4.65 6.46 1.22
N GLU A 39 -3.65 7.15 0.63
CA GLU A 39 -3.32 8.55 0.94
C GLU A 39 -4.51 9.49 0.68
N GLY A 40 -5.27 9.24 -0.38
CA GLY A 40 -6.52 9.93 -0.71
C GLY A 40 -7.73 9.51 0.13
N GLY A 41 -7.55 8.64 1.13
CA GLY A 41 -8.63 8.16 2.00
C GLY A 41 -9.46 7.01 1.43
N LEU A 42 -9.12 6.50 0.24
CA LEU A 42 -9.81 5.36 -0.37
C LEU A 42 -9.28 4.06 0.25
N ILE A 43 -9.84 3.69 1.39
CA ILE A 43 -9.49 2.51 2.17
C ILE A 43 -10.62 1.49 2.08
N ASP A 44 -10.30 0.26 1.71
CA ASP A 44 -11.33 -0.78 1.59
C ASP A 44 -11.71 -1.36 2.97
N ALA A 45 -10.72 -1.60 3.84
CA ALA A 45 -10.97 -1.88 5.25
C ALA A 45 -9.76 -1.56 6.13
N LYS A 46 -10.01 -1.01 7.32
CA LYS A 46 -9.01 -0.91 8.41
C LYS A 46 -9.15 -2.16 9.29
N LEU A 47 -8.05 -2.87 9.51
CA LEU A 47 -8.04 -4.08 10.35
C LEU A 47 -7.57 -3.80 11.79
N GLY A 48 -7.23 -2.54 12.12
CA GLY A 48 -6.65 -2.15 13.40
C GLY A 48 -5.12 -2.23 13.39
N GLY A 49 -4.47 -1.70 14.43
CA GLY A 49 -3.01 -1.82 14.62
C GLY A 49 -2.15 -1.29 13.46
N ASN A 50 -2.62 -0.26 12.76
CA ASN A 50 -2.00 0.27 11.53
C ASN A 50 -1.92 -0.73 10.37
N VAL A 51 -2.90 -1.63 10.29
CA VAL A 51 -3.07 -2.58 9.20
C VAL A 51 -4.30 -2.22 8.37
N ILE A 52 -4.11 -2.17 7.06
CA ILE A 52 -5.14 -1.91 6.06
C ILE A 52 -5.25 -3.11 5.13
N LYS A 53 -6.49 -3.48 4.78
CA LYS A 53 -6.77 -4.35 3.65
C LYS A 53 -7.12 -3.47 2.46
N LYS A 54 -6.48 -3.72 1.32
CA LYS A 54 -6.66 -2.95 0.09
C LYS A 54 -6.76 -3.85 -1.13
N ARG A 55 -7.62 -3.50 -2.07
CA ARG A 55 -7.74 -4.16 -3.36
C ARG A 55 -6.86 -3.46 -4.37
N VAL A 56 -6.00 -4.24 -5.01
CA VAL A 56 -5.05 -3.79 -6.02
C VAL A 56 -5.48 -4.38 -7.36
N ALA A 57 -5.54 -3.54 -8.39
CA ALA A 57 -5.87 -4.00 -9.74
C ALA A 57 -4.79 -4.97 -10.25
N ARG A 58 -5.23 -5.96 -11.02
CA ARG A 58 -4.32 -6.80 -11.81
C ARG A 58 -3.79 -5.99 -12.98
N THR A 59 -2.55 -6.28 -13.39
CA THR A 59 -1.96 -5.66 -14.58
C THR A 59 -2.85 -5.94 -15.79
N GLY A 60 -3.28 -4.89 -16.49
CA GLY A 60 -4.17 -4.98 -17.65
C GLY A 60 -5.64 -5.32 -17.34
N GLN A 61 -6.07 -5.37 -16.08
CA GLN A 61 -7.46 -5.65 -15.70
C GLN A 61 -8.00 -4.65 -14.66
N GLY A 62 -9.33 -4.53 -14.60
CA GLY A 62 -10.00 -3.70 -13.59
C GLY A 62 -9.91 -4.28 -12.17
N LYS A 63 -10.32 -3.48 -11.17
CA LYS A 63 -10.27 -3.88 -9.75
C LYS A 63 -11.16 -5.08 -9.40
N SER A 64 -12.21 -5.35 -10.16
CA SER A 64 -13.16 -6.45 -9.88
C SER A 64 -12.49 -7.83 -9.83
N GLY A 65 -11.45 -8.06 -10.64
CA GLY A 65 -10.61 -9.27 -10.61
C GLY A 65 -9.30 -9.11 -9.83
N GLY A 66 -9.13 -8.00 -9.11
CA GLY A 66 -7.88 -7.64 -8.45
C GLY A 66 -7.56 -8.43 -7.19
N PHE A 67 -6.34 -8.27 -6.70
CA PHE A 67 -5.84 -8.93 -5.49
C PHE A 67 -6.24 -8.18 -4.22
N ARG A 68 -6.34 -8.90 -3.11
CA ARG A 68 -6.46 -8.30 -1.78
C ARG A 68 -5.09 -8.32 -1.12
N THR A 69 -4.52 -7.15 -0.86
CA THR A 69 -3.25 -6.99 -0.19
C THR A 69 -3.46 -6.49 1.24
N ILE A 70 -2.54 -6.89 2.11
CA ILE A 70 -2.44 -6.36 3.46
C ILE A 70 -1.28 -5.38 3.48
N ILE A 71 -1.55 -4.18 3.99
CA ILE A 71 -0.58 -3.10 4.10
C ILE A 71 -0.47 -2.78 5.58
N ALA A 72 0.70 -3.03 6.15
CA ALA A 72 1.08 -2.53 7.46
C ALA A 72 1.87 -1.23 7.25
N PHE A 73 1.54 -0.21 8.04
CA PHE A 73 2.27 1.05 8.02
C PHE A 73 2.68 1.44 9.43
N LYS A 74 3.80 2.14 9.55
CA LYS A 74 4.20 2.80 10.78
C LYS A 74 4.11 4.30 10.54
N VAL A 75 3.29 4.96 11.32
CA VAL A 75 3.34 6.42 11.42
C VAL A 75 4.55 6.71 12.32
N ASP A 76 5.61 7.31 11.76
CA ASP A 76 6.68 7.86 12.58
C ASP A 76 6.10 9.12 13.24
N ASP A 77 5.77 9.01 14.52
CA ASP A 77 5.25 10.10 15.32
C ASP A 77 6.40 11.06 15.65
N LYS A 78 6.85 11.82 14.65
CA LYS A 78 7.74 12.96 14.85
C LYS A 78 6.90 14.23 14.94
N ASN A 79 6.48 14.50 16.17
CA ASN A 79 5.97 15.76 16.70
C ASN A 79 4.63 16.28 16.12
N LEU A 80 3.53 15.89 16.77
CA LEU A 80 2.44 16.84 17.00
C LEU A 80 2.69 17.58 18.33
N VAL A 81 3.66 18.50 18.33
CA VAL A 81 3.66 19.61 19.30
C VAL A 81 2.82 20.71 18.65
N GLY A 82 1.51 20.64 18.86
CA GLY A 82 0.59 21.73 18.59
C GLY A 82 0.30 22.44 19.90
N SER A 83 0.77 23.68 20.00
CA SER A 83 0.51 24.60 21.11
C SER A 83 -0.99 24.69 21.42
N VAL A 84 -1.34 24.52 22.70
CA VAL A 84 -2.59 25.03 23.26
C VAL A 84 -2.41 26.51 23.58
#